data_AF-A0A3M1DE16-F1
#
_entry.id   AF-A0A3M1DE16-F1
#
_cell.length_a   1.000
_cell.length_b   1.000
_cell.length_c   1.000
_cell.angle_alpha   90.00
_cell.angle_beta   90.00
_cell.angle_gamma   90.00
#
_symmetry.space_group_name_H-M   'P 1'
#
loop_
_entity.id
_entity.type
_entity.pdbx_description
1 polymer ?
#
loop_
_entity_poly.entity_id
_entity_poly.type
_entity_poly.pdbx_seq_one_letter_code
_entity_poly.pdbx_strand_id
1 'polypeptide(L)'
;MEGLAKPQLVRFVVDLCRRALVHWGMWFGQVEQQLGHRKAVELEQAAFDRWLPILMARLGKTLGFEVRDGLPAKLLDLDSEKLVELARALSVNWLAGDGVWFQAVEAELGMQAAKLCNDCCWAHFSPFEAWRIKSLLGLPERAGLDGLERALGFRLYGMINRQSIRREKDGSIRFEMNECRVQTARKRKGLEDYPCKSAGLIEYPFFARAIDPRIRTECIGCPPDDHPAEWW
;
A
#
# COMPACT_ATOMS: atom_id res chain seq x y z
N MET A 1 -2.47 32.10 15.34
CA MET A 1 -3.64 31.23 15.60
C MET A 1 -4.79 32.04 16.18
N GLU A 2 -4.49 32.95 17.12
CA GLU A 2 -5.43 34.00 17.53
C GLU A 2 -5.96 34.74 16.29
N GLY A 3 -7.29 34.90 16.23
CA GLY A 3 -8.00 35.53 15.11
C GLY A 3 -8.64 34.57 14.08
N LEU A 4 -8.33 33.26 14.11
CA LEU A 4 -9.01 32.30 13.22
C LEU A 4 -10.39 31.90 13.76
N ALA A 5 -11.39 31.89 12.89
CA ALA A 5 -12.69 31.30 13.19
C ALA A 5 -12.58 29.78 13.38
N LYS A 6 -13.50 29.19 14.16
CA LYS A 6 -13.50 27.75 14.45
C LYS A 6 -13.37 26.86 13.19
N PRO A 7 -14.07 27.10 12.07
CA PRO A 7 -13.88 26.28 10.86
C PRO A 7 -12.47 26.36 10.26
N GLN A 8 -11.82 27.53 10.35
CA GLN A 8 -10.45 27.71 9.88
C GLN A 8 -9.46 26.96 10.79
N LEU A 9 -9.68 26.98 12.11
CA LEU A 9 -8.89 26.21 13.06
C LEU A 9 -9.00 24.70 12.80
N VAL A 10 -10.20 24.19 12.52
CA VAL A 10 -10.40 22.76 12.18
C VAL A 10 -9.64 22.40 10.90
N ARG A 11 -9.75 23.22 9.85
CA ARG A 11 -9.00 23.00 8.60
C ARG A 11 -7.50 23.06 8.81
N PHE A 12 -7.03 23.97 9.66
CA PHE A 12 -5.62 24.07 10.02
C PHE A 12 -5.12 22.79 10.71
N VAL A 13 -5.88 22.22 11.65
CA VAL A 13 -5.51 20.96 12.31
C VAL A 13 -5.39 19.82 11.30
N VAL A 14 -6.37 19.66 10.39
CA VAL A 14 -6.30 18.63 9.34
C VAL A 14 -5.11 18.85 8.41
N ASP A 15 -4.80 20.10 8.08
CA ASP A 15 -3.65 20.44 7.26
C ASP A 15 -2.31 20.10 7.94
N LEU A 16 -2.19 20.24 9.26
CA LEU A 16 -1.00 19.79 9.99
C LEU A 16 -0.78 18.28 9.82
N CYS A 17 -1.84 17.46 9.83
CA CYS A 17 -1.73 16.03 9.54
C CYS A 17 -1.20 15.77 8.13
N ARG A 18 -1.72 16.50 7.13
CA ARG A 18 -1.24 16.41 5.74
C ARG A 18 0.25 16.74 5.63
N ARG A 19 0.71 17.84 6.24
CA ARG A 19 2.12 18.24 6.26
C ARG A 19 3.00 17.18 6.91
N ALA A 20 2.54 16.59 8.01
CA ALA A 20 3.26 15.53 8.72
C ALA A 20 3.42 14.27 7.86
N LEU A 21 2.36 13.83 7.16
CA LEU A 21 2.41 12.66 6.26
C LEU A 21 3.39 12.88 5.10
N VAL A 22 3.33 14.05 4.45
CA VAL A 22 4.26 14.39 3.36
C VAL A 22 5.70 14.43 3.86
N HIS A 23 5.93 15.07 5.02
CA HIS A 23 7.26 15.15 5.62
C HIS A 23 7.81 13.77 6.03
N TRP A 24 6.96 12.87 6.54
CA TRP A 24 7.34 11.48 6.83
C TRP A 24 7.78 10.74 5.55
N GLY A 25 6.99 10.86 4.48
CA GLY A 25 7.36 10.31 3.17
C GLY A 25 8.65 10.90 2.61
N MET A 26 8.89 12.20 2.78
CA MET A 26 10.15 12.85 2.40
C MET A 26 11.34 12.32 3.18
N TRP A 27 11.22 12.11 4.50
CA TRP A 27 12.26 11.48 5.30
C TRP A 27 12.59 10.08 4.80
N PHE A 28 11.57 9.25 4.56
CA PHE A 28 11.76 7.93 3.99
C PHE A 28 12.49 8.00 2.65
N GLY A 29 12.02 8.84 1.71
CA GLY A 29 12.62 8.98 0.39
C GLY A 29 14.07 9.50 0.44
N GLN A 30 14.39 10.43 1.35
CA GLN A 30 15.76 10.91 1.52
C GLN A 30 16.68 9.84 2.13
N VAL A 31 16.22 9.09 3.13
CA VAL A 31 17.01 7.98 3.70
C VAL A 31 17.24 6.91 2.64
N GLU A 32 16.22 6.59 1.83
CA GLU A 32 16.34 5.65 0.72
C GLU A 32 17.35 6.13 -0.33
N GLN A 33 17.29 7.41 -0.72
CA GLN A 33 18.21 7.98 -1.70
C GLN A 33 19.67 7.96 -1.21
N GLN A 34 19.90 8.22 0.08
CA GLN A 34 21.25 8.36 0.63
C GLN A 34 21.85 7.04 1.10
N LEU A 35 21.04 6.13 1.66
CA LEU A 35 21.49 4.92 2.36
C LEU A 35 20.98 3.61 1.72
N GLY A 36 20.15 3.72 0.69
CA GLY A 36 19.54 2.59 -0.01
C GLY A 36 18.27 2.05 0.66
N HIS A 37 17.43 1.41 -0.15
CA HIS A 37 16.08 0.95 0.24
C HIS A 37 16.08 0.07 1.50
N ARG A 38 16.96 -0.93 1.57
CA ARG A 38 17.01 -1.84 2.73
C ARG A 38 17.26 -1.08 4.04
N LYS A 39 18.17 -0.10 4.04
CA LYS A 39 18.44 0.68 5.24
C LYS A 39 17.27 1.60 5.58
N ALA A 40 16.60 2.16 4.57
CA ALA A 40 15.42 2.98 4.75
C ALA A 40 14.29 2.24 5.44
N VAL A 41 13.94 1.02 5.00
CA VAL A 41 12.86 0.23 5.63
C VAL A 41 13.20 -0.18 7.07
N GLU A 42 14.46 -0.57 7.34
CA GLU A 42 14.92 -0.89 8.70
C GLU A 42 14.83 0.31 9.64
N LEU A 43 15.26 1.49 9.18
CA LEU A 43 15.23 2.73 9.97
C LEU A 43 13.81 3.28 10.13
N GLU A 44 12.96 3.16 9.11
CA GLU A 44 11.56 3.57 9.17
C GLU A 44 10.83 2.80 10.26
N GLN A 45 11.03 1.48 10.36
CA GLN A 45 10.44 0.66 11.43
C GLN A 45 10.87 1.16 12.80
N ALA A 46 12.18 1.31 13.02
CA ALA A 46 12.70 1.74 14.31
C ALA A 46 12.20 3.15 14.69
N ALA A 47 12.07 4.04 13.70
CA ALA A 47 11.50 5.36 13.88
C ALA A 47 10.01 5.29 14.22
N PHE A 48 9.23 4.49 13.49
CA PHE A 48 7.79 4.35 13.67
C PHE A 48 7.45 3.73 15.03
N ASP A 49 8.14 2.65 15.43
CA ASP A 49 7.93 1.98 16.72
C ASP A 49 8.17 2.92 17.90
N ARG A 50 9.14 3.83 17.77
CA ARG A 50 9.40 4.86 18.79
C ARG A 50 8.40 6.01 18.72
N TRP A 51 8.01 6.42 17.52
CA TRP A 51 7.18 7.61 17.30
C TRP A 51 5.70 7.36 17.60
N LEU A 52 5.16 6.19 17.24
CA LEU A 52 3.73 5.89 17.35
C LEU A 52 3.21 6.02 18.80
N PRO A 53 3.86 5.46 19.85
CA PRO A 53 3.39 5.64 21.22
C PRO A 53 3.39 7.11 21.67
N ILE A 54 4.38 7.90 21.22
CA ILE A 54 4.46 9.34 21.51
C ILE A 54 3.31 10.10 20.85
N LEU A 55 3.04 9.78 19.58
CA LEU A 55 1.93 10.37 18.83
C LEU A 55 0.59 10.03 19.49
N MET A 56 0.35 8.76 19.80
CA MET A 56 -0.90 8.31 20.42
C MET A 56 -1.11 8.91 21.80
N ALA A 57 -0.08 8.95 22.66
CA ALA A 57 -0.19 9.59 23.98
C ALA A 57 -0.58 11.08 23.89
N ARG A 58 0.00 11.82 22.93
CA ARG A 58 -0.32 13.25 22.71
C ARG A 58 -1.72 13.46 22.16
N LEU A 59 -2.14 12.65 21.19
CA LEU A 59 -3.48 12.71 20.62
C LEU A 59 -4.53 12.28 21.63
N GLY A 60 -4.30 11.19 22.36
CA GLY A 60 -5.18 10.69 23.43
C GLY A 60 -5.43 11.75 24.49
N LYS A 61 -4.37 12.42 24.97
CA LYS A 61 -4.48 13.53 25.92
C LYS A 61 -5.31 14.69 25.38
N THR A 62 -5.14 15.05 24.11
CA THR A 62 -5.81 16.22 23.50
C THR A 62 -7.26 15.93 23.11
N LEU A 63 -7.54 14.73 22.61
CA LEU A 63 -8.85 14.32 22.07
C LEU A 63 -9.69 13.52 23.06
N GLY A 64 -9.14 13.14 24.22
CA GLY A 64 -9.86 12.48 25.30
C GLY A 64 -10.13 10.99 25.09
N PHE A 65 -9.24 10.28 24.38
CA PHE A 65 -9.32 8.82 24.23
C PHE A 65 -8.21 8.10 24.98
N GLU A 66 -8.51 6.90 25.46
CA GLU A 66 -7.57 6.04 26.18
C GLU A 66 -6.54 5.41 25.22
N VAL A 67 -5.29 5.31 25.68
CA VAL A 67 -4.18 4.66 24.97
C VAL A 67 -3.65 3.53 25.85
N ARG A 68 -3.57 2.32 25.28
CA ARG A 68 -2.97 1.13 25.90
C ARG A 68 -1.91 0.56 24.96
N ASP A 69 -0.74 0.22 25.50
CA ASP A 69 0.39 -0.32 24.74
C ASP A 69 0.78 0.52 23.50
N GLY A 70 0.68 1.84 23.62
CA GLY A 70 0.99 2.77 22.53
C GLY A 70 -0.06 2.85 21.41
N LEU A 71 -1.23 2.19 21.58
CA LEU A 71 -2.32 2.15 20.62
C LEU A 71 -3.62 2.72 21.22
N PRO A 72 -4.54 3.26 20.40
CA PRO A 72 -5.88 3.61 20.88
C PRO A 72 -6.58 2.38 21.48
N ALA A 73 -7.00 2.47 22.75
CA ALA A 73 -7.62 1.35 23.48
C ALA A 73 -8.81 0.76 22.72
N LYS A 74 -9.57 1.61 22.02
CA LYS A 74 -10.72 1.21 21.22
C LYS A 74 -10.38 0.23 20.12
N LEU A 75 -9.18 0.28 19.53
CA LEU A 75 -8.74 -0.69 18.52
C LEU A 75 -8.47 -2.06 19.13
N LEU A 76 -7.96 -2.11 20.36
CA LEU A 76 -7.68 -3.35 21.08
C LEU A 76 -8.98 -4.05 21.54
N ASP A 77 -10.06 -3.28 21.71
CA ASP A 77 -11.37 -3.80 22.10
C ASP A 77 -12.23 -4.28 20.92
N LEU A 78 -11.77 -4.11 19.67
CA LEU A 78 -12.47 -4.62 18.50
C LEU A 78 -12.26 -6.13 18.38
N ASP A 79 -13.33 -6.83 17.99
CA ASP A 79 -13.20 -8.21 17.54
C ASP A 79 -12.42 -8.32 16.22
N SER A 80 -12.00 -9.55 15.90
CA SER A 80 -11.21 -9.81 14.70
C SER A 80 -11.95 -9.45 13.40
N GLU A 81 -13.28 -9.61 13.36
CA GLU A 81 -14.07 -9.28 12.16
C GLU A 81 -14.06 -7.77 11.89
N LYS A 82 -14.21 -6.96 12.94
CA LYS A 82 -14.14 -5.50 12.84
C LYS A 82 -12.75 -4.98 12.54
N LEU A 83 -11.70 -5.63 13.03
CA LEU A 83 -10.32 -5.31 12.65
C LEU A 83 -10.08 -5.58 11.16
N VAL A 84 -10.60 -6.68 10.62
CA VAL A 84 -10.54 -7.00 9.18
C VAL A 84 -11.36 -6.01 8.35
N GLU A 85 -12.55 -5.63 8.81
CA GLU A 85 -13.37 -4.60 8.17
C GLU A 85 -12.64 -3.25 8.12
N LEU A 86 -12.01 -2.84 9.24
CA LEU A 86 -11.21 -1.62 9.31
C LEU A 86 -10.01 -1.67 8.37
N ALA A 87 -9.27 -2.78 8.34
CA ALA A 87 -8.15 -2.97 7.42
C ALA A 87 -8.59 -2.86 5.95
N ARG A 88 -9.75 -3.42 5.60
CA ARG A 88 -10.36 -3.27 4.27
C ARG A 88 -10.72 -1.82 3.98
N ALA A 89 -11.33 -1.11 4.92
CA ALA A 89 -11.69 0.31 4.76
C ALA A 89 -10.45 1.19 4.54
N LEU A 90 -9.37 0.95 5.31
CA LEU A 90 -8.09 1.64 5.13
C LEU A 90 -7.47 1.34 3.75
N SER A 91 -7.55 0.09 3.29
CA SER A 91 -7.06 -0.30 1.97
C SER A 91 -7.86 0.35 0.83
N VAL A 92 -9.19 0.49 0.98
CA VAL A 92 -10.02 1.23 0.01
C VAL A 92 -9.65 2.71 -0.02
N ASN A 93 -9.43 3.32 1.14
CA ASN A 93 -9.02 4.73 1.24
C ASN A 93 -7.65 4.97 0.62
N TRP A 94 -6.71 4.05 0.83
CA TRP A 94 -5.40 4.11 0.17
C TRP A 94 -5.54 4.09 -1.35
N LEU A 95 -6.31 3.15 -1.92
CA LEU A 95 -6.51 3.10 -3.38
C LEU A 95 -7.21 4.35 -3.91
N ALA A 96 -8.17 4.91 -3.16
CA ALA A 96 -8.79 6.17 -3.54
C ALA A 96 -7.76 7.32 -3.54
N GLY A 97 -6.88 7.38 -2.55
CA GLY A 97 -5.78 8.35 -2.49
C GLY A 97 -4.80 8.21 -3.64
N ASP A 98 -4.41 6.98 -3.98
CA ASP A 98 -3.55 6.66 -5.13
C ASP A 98 -4.17 7.15 -6.45
N GLY A 99 -5.45 6.84 -6.68
CA GLY A 99 -6.19 7.33 -7.84
C GLY A 99 -6.33 8.86 -7.90
N VAL A 100 -6.51 9.53 -6.75
CA VAL A 100 -6.58 11.01 -6.70
C VAL A 100 -5.22 11.64 -7.06
N TRP A 101 -4.10 11.05 -6.60
CA TRP A 101 -2.76 11.48 -7.03
C TRP A 101 -2.54 11.28 -8.52
N PHE A 102 -2.91 10.11 -9.04
CA PHE A 102 -2.81 9.81 -10.46
C PHE A 102 -3.56 10.84 -11.30
N GLN A 103 -4.83 11.11 -10.95
CA GLN A 103 -5.68 12.07 -11.66
C GLN A 103 -5.15 13.49 -11.58
N ALA A 104 -4.58 13.90 -10.44
CA ALA A 104 -3.99 15.23 -10.31
C ALA A 104 -2.79 15.43 -11.24
N VAL A 105 -1.90 14.42 -11.36
CA VAL A 105 -0.76 14.48 -12.28
C VAL A 105 -1.24 14.39 -13.74
N GLU A 106 -2.19 13.51 -14.03
CA GLU A 106 -2.74 13.33 -15.37
C GLU A 106 -3.42 14.61 -15.88
N ALA A 107 -4.18 15.29 -15.04
CA ALA A 107 -4.89 16.52 -15.41
C ALA A 107 -3.93 17.66 -15.80
N GLU A 108 -2.76 17.73 -15.17
CA GLU A 108 -1.78 18.80 -15.41
C GLU A 108 -0.75 18.43 -16.49
N LEU A 109 -0.26 17.19 -16.49
CA LEU A 109 0.92 16.75 -17.24
C LEU A 109 0.64 15.58 -18.20
N GLY A 110 -0.60 15.09 -18.25
CA GLY A 110 -1.02 14.01 -19.12
C GLY A 110 -0.71 12.59 -18.61
N MET A 111 -1.27 11.60 -19.32
CA MET A 111 -1.21 10.17 -18.97
C MET A 111 0.22 9.64 -18.80
N GLN A 112 1.15 10.07 -19.66
CA GLN A 112 2.52 9.57 -19.61
C GLN A 112 3.22 9.94 -18.30
N ALA A 113 3.08 11.19 -17.86
CA ALA A 113 3.65 11.67 -16.60
C ALA A 113 3.00 10.96 -15.40
N ALA A 114 1.67 10.83 -15.40
CA ALA A 114 0.94 10.13 -14.34
C ALA A 114 1.38 8.67 -14.20
N LYS A 115 1.54 7.96 -15.33
CA LYS A 115 2.06 6.60 -15.36
C LYS A 115 3.48 6.50 -14.85
N LEU A 116 4.37 7.39 -15.30
CA LEU A 116 5.76 7.39 -14.84
C LEU A 116 5.83 7.58 -13.31
N CYS A 117 5.09 8.56 -12.77
CA CYS A 117 5.03 8.80 -11.33
C CYS A 117 4.46 7.59 -10.57
N ASN A 118 3.37 6.99 -11.06
CA ASN A 118 2.77 5.79 -10.49
C ASN A 118 3.75 4.62 -10.47
N ASP A 119 4.37 4.32 -11.61
CA ASP A 119 5.26 3.17 -11.78
C ASP A 119 6.51 3.31 -10.90
N CYS A 120 7.06 4.53 -10.80
CA CYS A 120 8.10 4.84 -9.84
C CYS A 120 7.64 4.65 -8.39
N CYS A 121 6.45 5.13 -8.03
CA CYS A 121 5.88 4.91 -6.69
C CYS A 121 5.82 3.41 -6.35
N TRP A 122 5.32 2.59 -7.29
CA TRP A 122 5.25 1.13 -7.13
C TRP A 122 6.62 0.46 -6.97
N ALA A 123 7.66 0.96 -7.65
CA ALA A 123 9.03 0.44 -7.51
C ALA A 123 9.58 0.59 -6.08
N HIS A 124 9.17 1.63 -5.35
CA HIS A 124 9.58 1.88 -3.97
C HIS A 124 8.61 1.26 -2.96
N PHE A 125 7.31 1.37 -3.20
CA PHE A 125 6.29 0.93 -2.26
C PHE A 125 6.18 -0.59 -2.18
N SER A 126 6.28 -1.33 -3.30
CA SER A 126 6.08 -2.79 -3.28
C SER A 126 7.11 -3.53 -2.40
N PRO A 127 8.42 -3.21 -2.47
CA PRO A 127 9.39 -3.78 -1.56
C PRO A 127 9.19 -3.37 -0.09
N PHE A 128 8.77 -2.13 0.17
CA PHE A 128 8.43 -1.67 1.52
C PHE A 128 7.24 -2.46 2.09
N GLU A 129 6.16 -2.61 1.32
CA GLU A 129 4.97 -3.37 1.69
C GLU A 129 5.35 -4.83 2.00
N ALA A 130 6.14 -5.47 1.12
CA ALA A 130 6.65 -6.82 1.34
C ALA A 130 7.44 -6.92 2.65
N TRP A 131 8.33 -5.96 2.93
CA TRP A 131 9.12 -5.94 4.16
C TRP A 131 8.25 -5.82 5.42
N ARG A 132 7.24 -4.93 5.41
CA ARG A 132 6.27 -4.80 6.52
C ARG A 132 5.49 -6.09 6.73
N ILE A 133 5.02 -6.72 5.66
CA ILE A 133 4.29 -7.99 5.71
C ILE A 133 5.19 -9.12 6.24
N LYS A 134 6.45 -9.22 5.81
CA LYS A 134 7.41 -10.21 6.36
C LYS A 134 7.59 -10.03 7.86
N SER A 135 7.78 -8.79 8.30
CA SER A 135 7.93 -8.47 9.72
C SER A 135 6.68 -8.86 10.52
N LEU A 136 5.48 -8.57 9.99
CA LEU A 136 4.22 -8.93 10.63
C LEU A 136 4.02 -10.45 10.73
N LEU A 137 4.37 -11.19 9.68
CA LEU A 137 4.15 -12.63 9.57
C LEU A 137 5.32 -13.48 10.10
N GLY A 138 6.42 -12.86 10.51
CA GLY A 138 7.64 -13.54 10.92
C GLY A 138 8.28 -14.38 9.80
N LEU A 139 8.18 -13.92 8.54
CA LEU A 139 8.74 -14.66 7.40
C LEU A 139 10.27 -14.53 7.34
N PRO A 140 11.01 -15.61 7.02
CA PRO A 140 12.46 -15.54 6.88
C PRO A 140 12.87 -14.77 5.62
N GLU A 141 14.15 -14.43 5.51
CA GLU A 141 14.69 -13.71 4.36
C GLU A 141 14.50 -14.45 3.02
N ARG A 142 14.42 -15.78 3.08
CA ARG A 142 14.19 -16.68 1.95
C ARG A 142 12.94 -17.49 2.18
N ALA A 143 11.79 -16.82 2.18
CA ALA A 143 10.50 -17.41 2.53
C ALA A 143 9.92 -18.37 1.47
N GLY A 144 10.51 -18.42 0.27
CA GLY A 144 10.03 -19.26 -0.83
C GLY A 144 8.61 -18.91 -1.30
N LEU A 145 8.04 -19.79 -2.12
CA LEU A 145 6.70 -19.60 -2.68
C LEU A 145 5.60 -19.71 -1.62
N ASP A 146 5.81 -20.49 -0.56
CA ASP A 146 4.88 -20.60 0.57
C ASP A 146 4.78 -19.28 1.34
N GLY A 147 5.92 -18.62 1.55
CA GLY A 147 5.97 -17.28 2.12
C GLY A 147 5.32 -16.24 1.21
N LEU A 148 5.55 -16.33 -0.10
CA LEU A 148 4.95 -15.43 -1.09
C LEU A 148 3.42 -15.57 -1.12
N GLU A 149 2.89 -16.79 -1.18
CA GLU A 149 1.45 -17.07 -1.17
C GLU A 149 0.77 -16.48 0.07
N ARG A 150 1.38 -16.68 1.25
CA ARG A 150 0.90 -16.06 2.48
C ARG A 150 0.96 -14.53 2.41
N ALA A 151 2.07 -13.97 1.96
CA ALA A 151 2.28 -12.52 1.94
C ALA A 151 1.34 -11.78 0.98
N LEU A 152 1.01 -12.37 -0.17
CA LEU A 152 0.10 -11.77 -1.16
C LEU A 152 -1.28 -11.45 -0.56
N GLY A 153 -1.77 -12.29 0.36
CA GLY A 153 -3.04 -12.05 1.06
C GLY A 153 -3.04 -10.87 2.04
N PHE A 154 -1.87 -10.33 2.39
CA PHE A 154 -1.74 -9.20 3.33
C PHE A 154 -1.44 -7.86 2.64
N ARG A 155 -1.32 -7.85 1.31
CA ARG A 155 -1.17 -6.61 0.54
C ARG A 155 -2.44 -5.76 0.63
N LEU A 156 -2.30 -4.44 0.55
CA LEU A 156 -3.46 -3.52 0.51
C LEU A 156 -4.42 -3.87 -0.64
N TYR A 157 -3.87 -4.24 -1.81
CA TYR A 157 -4.68 -4.74 -2.92
C TYR A 157 -5.35 -6.10 -2.64
N GLY A 158 -4.66 -7.00 -1.93
CA GLY A 158 -5.23 -8.29 -1.52
C GLY A 158 -6.46 -8.14 -0.63
N MET A 159 -6.54 -7.04 0.13
CA MET A 159 -7.68 -6.73 0.99
C MET A 159 -8.91 -6.21 0.24
N ILE A 160 -8.79 -5.77 -1.01
CA ILE A 160 -9.89 -5.06 -1.73
C ILE A 160 -10.24 -5.65 -3.10
N ASN A 161 -9.39 -6.55 -3.62
CA ASN A 161 -9.58 -7.24 -4.89
C ASN A 161 -9.82 -8.73 -4.64
N ARG A 162 -10.39 -9.42 -5.62
CA ARG A 162 -10.49 -10.89 -5.60
C ARG A 162 -9.34 -11.48 -6.38
N GLN A 163 -8.59 -12.39 -5.74
CA GLN A 163 -7.39 -12.97 -6.29
C GLN A 163 -7.41 -14.49 -6.08
N SER A 164 -6.74 -15.21 -6.96
CA SER A 164 -6.51 -16.65 -6.81
C SER A 164 -5.04 -16.98 -7.01
N ILE A 165 -4.59 -17.99 -6.26
CA ILE A 165 -3.25 -18.55 -6.36
C ILE A 165 -3.42 -20.04 -6.59
N ARG A 166 -2.76 -20.57 -7.62
CA ARG A 166 -2.74 -22.01 -7.92
C ARG A 166 -1.30 -22.49 -8.03
N ARG A 167 -1.01 -23.63 -7.42
CA ARG A 167 0.28 -24.30 -7.61
C ARG A 167 0.26 -25.11 -8.89
N GLU A 168 1.27 -24.88 -9.72
CA GLU A 168 1.44 -25.58 -10.99
C GLU A 168 2.31 -26.83 -10.80
N LYS A 169 2.23 -27.77 -11.74
CA LYS A 169 2.95 -29.05 -11.65
C LYS A 169 4.48 -28.90 -11.69
N ASP A 170 4.98 -27.82 -12.28
CA ASP A 170 6.40 -27.49 -12.36
C ASP A 170 6.94 -26.85 -11.07
N GLY A 171 6.10 -26.69 -10.05
CA GLY A 171 6.46 -26.09 -8.77
C GLY A 171 6.35 -24.56 -8.74
N SER A 172 5.88 -23.91 -9.81
CA SER A 172 5.56 -22.49 -9.82
C SER A 172 4.19 -22.20 -9.18
N ILE A 173 3.91 -20.92 -8.95
CA ILE A 173 2.55 -20.46 -8.60
C ILE A 173 2.02 -19.57 -9.73
N ARG A 174 0.75 -19.76 -10.06
CA ARG A 174 -0.01 -18.84 -10.91
C ARG A 174 -0.87 -17.95 -10.01
N PHE A 175 -0.61 -16.66 -10.07
CA PHE A 175 -1.39 -15.62 -9.40
C PHE A 175 -2.27 -14.91 -10.42
N GLU A 176 -3.57 -14.83 -10.16
CA GLU A 176 -4.54 -14.19 -11.04
C GLU A 176 -5.35 -13.14 -10.27
N MET A 177 -5.49 -11.96 -10.88
CA MET A 177 -6.38 -10.92 -10.40
C MET A 177 -7.78 -11.16 -10.98
N ASN A 178 -8.63 -11.89 -10.26
CA ASN A 178 -9.97 -12.24 -10.76
C ASN A 178 -10.92 -11.04 -10.79
N GLU A 179 -10.85 -10.15 -9.80
CA GLU A 179 -11.64 -8.91 -9.78
C GLU A 179 -10.76 -7.75 -9.30
N CYS A 180 -10.44 -6.82 -10.20
CA CYS A 180 -9.72 -5.58 -9.88
C CYS A 180 -10.70 -4.42 -9.73
N ARG A 181 -10.74 -3.79 -8.55
CA ARG A 181 -11.63 -2.67 -8.25
C ARG A 181 -11.48 -1.51 -9.26
N VAL A 182 -10.26 -1.21 -9.71
CA VAL A 182 -10.00 -0.17 -10.71
C VAL A 182 -10.63 -0.53 -12.05
N GLN A 183 -10.38 -1.75 -12.52
CA GLN A 183 -10.91 -2.20 -13.81
C GLN A 183 -12.45 -2.34 -13.78
N THR A 184 -13.01 -2.87 -12.69
CA THR A 184 -14.47 -2.94 -12.50
C THR A 184 -15.09 -1.54 -12.51
N ALA A 185 -14.45 -0.55 -11.88
CA ALA A 185 -14.94 0.83 -11.89
C ALA A 185 -14.90 1.46 -13.29
N ARG A 186 -13.88 1.13 -14.10
CA ARG A 186 -13.76 1.60 -15.49
C ARG A 186 -14.78 0.94 -16.41
N LYS A 187 -14.92 -0.38 -16.35
CA LYS A 187 -15.97 -1.13 -17.07
C LYS A 187 -17.37 -0.58 -16.78
N ARG A 188 -17.70 -0.27 -15.51
CA ARG A 188 -18.99 0.37 -15.13
C ARG A 188 -19.20 1.75 -15.76
N LYS A 189 -18.12 2.46 -16.07
CA LYS A 189 -18.16 3.77 -16.74
C LYS A 189 -18.06 3.67 -18.27
N GLY A 190 -18.04 2.46 -18.83
CA GLY A 190 -17.83 2.25 -20.27
C GLY A 190 -16.46 2.71 -20.76
N LEU A 191 -15.46 2.78 -19.88
CA LEU A 191 -14.09 3.13 -20.24
C LEU A 191 -13.31 1.86 -20.59
N GLU A 192 -12.35 1.98 -21.50
CA GLU A 192 -11.36 0.94 -21.78
C GLU A 192 -10.60 0.56 -20.51
N ASP A 193 -10.06 -0.65 -20.50
CA ASP A 193 -9.29 -1.15 -19.38
C ASP A 193 -8.08 -0.26 -19.12
N TYR A 194 -7.79 -0.03 -17.85
CA TYR A 194 -6.61 0.73 -17.47
C TYR A 194 -5.37 -0.07 -17.85
N PRO A 195 -4.41 0.50 -18.60
CA PRO A 195 -3.21 -0.22 -19.03
C PRO A 195 -2.21 -0.41 -17.88
N CYS A 196 -2.52 -1.27 -16.91
CA CYS A 196 -1.73 -1.48 -15.68
C CYS A 196 -0.45 -2.31 -15.86
N LYS A 197 -0.20 -2.91 -17.03
CA LYS A 197 0.95 -3.79 -17.26
C LYS A 197 2.29 -3.16 -16.90
N SER A 198 2.50 -1.87 -17.17
CA SER A 198 3.75 -1.18 -16.84
C SER A 198 4.04 -1.21 -15.33
N ALA A 199 3.03 -0.86 -14.51
CA ALA A 199 3.10 -0.98 -13.06
C ALA A 199 3.18 -2.46 -12.62
N GLY A 200 2.41 -3.36 -13.25
CA GLY A 200 2.39 -4.80 -12.96
C GLY A 200 3.77 -5.46 -13.09
N LEU A 201 4.51 -5.10 -14.14
CA LEU A 201 5.89 -5.57 -14.38
C LEU A 201 6.91 -5.01 -13.38
N ILE A 202 6.52 -4.06 -12.55
CA ILE A 202 7.33 -3.51 -11.46
C ILE A 202 6.85 -4.09 -10.13
N GLU A 203 5.57 -3.91 -9.79
CA GLU A 203 5.05 -4.22 -8.45
C GLU A 203 5.22 -5.69 -8.07
N TYR A 204 4.81 -6.64 -8.93
CA TYR A 204 4.79 -8.06 -8.59
C TYR A 204 6.21 -8.63 -8.54
N PRO A 205 7.11 -8.35 -9.52
CA PRO A 205 8.47 -8.83 -9.44
C PRO A 205 9.24 -8.22 -8.26
N PHE A 206 9.02 -6.95 -7.93
CA PHE A 206 9.70 -6.27 -6.83
C PHE A 206 9.21 -6.80 -5.48
N PHE A 207 7.90 -6.95 -5.31
CA PHE A 207 7.29 -7.58 -4.13
C PHE A 207 7.82 -9.00 -3.94
N ALA A 208 7.74 -9.84 -4.98
CA ALA A 208 8.16 -11.24 -4.90
C ALA A 208 9.65 -11.38 -4.54
N ARG A 209 10.53 -10.56 -5.12
CA ARG A 209 11.95 -10.55 -4.78
C ARG A 209 12.23 -10.06 -3.35
N ALA A 210 11.43 -9.14 -2.83
CA ALA A 210 11.55 -8.69 -1.45
C ALA A 210 11.12 -9.78 -0.44
N ILE A 211 10.16 -10.63 -0.83
CA ILE A 211 9.80 -11.84 -0.06
C ILE A 211 10.93 -12.87 -0.11
N ASP A 212 11.42 -13.22 -1.29
CA ASP A 212 12.57 -14.09 -1.49
C ASP A 212 13.33 -13.71 -2.78
N PRO A 213 14.62 -13.34 -2.71
CA PRO A 213 15.37 -12.81 -3.85
C PRO A 213 15.59 -13.82 -4.99
N ARG A 214 15.34 -15.11 -4.73
CA ARG A 214 15.45 -16.20 -5.72
C ARG A 214 14.22 -16.29 -6.61
N ILE A 215 13.09 -15.72 -6.21
CA ILE A 215 11.85 -15.80 -6.99
C ILE A 215 12.04 -15.03 -8.31
N ARG A 216 11.50 -15.63 -9.37
CA ARG A 216 11.38 -15.05 -10.70
C ARG A 216 9.90 -15.04 -11.07
N THR A 217 9.52 -14.04 -11.85
CA THR A 217 8.14 -13.74 -12.18
C THR A 217 8.05 -13.49 -13.67
N GLU A 218 6.99 -13.98 -14.28
CA GLU A 218 6.64 -13.75 -15.67
C GLU A 218 5.20 -13.25 -15.74
N CYS A 219 4.94 -12.27 -16.59
CA CYS A 219 3.59 -11.76 -16.82
C CYS A 219 2.95 -12.57 -17.94
N ILE A 220 1.86 -13.28 -17.62
CA ILE A 220 1.11 -14.11 -18.57
C ILE A 220 0.13 -13.25 -19.37
N GLY A 221 -0.52 -12.29 -18.71
CA GLY A 221 -1.38 -11.29 -19.33
C GLY A 221 -1.66 -10.16 -18.35
N CYS A 222 -1.75 -8.94 -18.86
CA CYS A 222 -2.15 -7.76 -18.09
C CYS A 222 -2.54 -6.64 -19.06
N PRO A 223 -3.66 -5.92 -18.85
CA PRO A 223 -4.03 -4.79 -19.69
C PRO A 223 -2.86 -3.82 -19.94
N PRO A 224 -2.62 -3.39 -21.19
CA PRO A 224 -3.54 -3.48 -22.33
C PRO A 224 -3.41 -4.77 -23.17
N ASP A 225 -2.66 -5.77 -22.72
CA ASP A 225 -2.64 -7.06 -23.42
C ASP A 225 -4.02 -7.71 -23.39
N ASP A 226 -4.28 -8.55 -24.40
CA ASP A 226 -5.44 -9.43 -24.38
C ASP A 226 -5.41 -10.34 -23.14
N HIS A 227 -6.56 -10.44 -22.49
CA HIS A 227 -6.77 -11.29 -21.34
C HIS A 227 -8.19 -11.88 -21.40
N PRO A 228 -8.43 -13.04 -20.77
CA PRO A 228 -9.75 -13.65 -20.76
C PRO A 228 -10.68 -12.90 -19.79
N ALA A 229 -11.98 -13.23 -19.80
CA ALA A 229 -12.97 -12.48 -19.03
C ALA A 229 -12.87 -12.69 -17.50
N GLU A 230 -12.25 -13.80 -17.09
CA GLU A 230 -12.21 -14.32 -15.72
C GLU A 230 -11.11 -13.71 -14.85
N TRP A 231 -10.11 -13.08 -15.47
CA TRP A 231 -9.01 -12.42 -14.77
C TRP A 231 -8.41 -11.26 -15.58
N TRP A 232 -7.69 -10.40 -14.87
CA TRP A 232 -7.01 -9.20 -15.35
C TRP A 232 -5.49 -9.38 -15.30
#